data_AF-I3S338-F1
#
_entry.id   AF-I3S338-F1
#
_cell.length_a   1.000
_cell.length_b   1.000
_cell.length_c   1.000
_cell.angle_alpha   90.00
_cell.angle_beta   90.00
_cell.angle_gamma   90.00
#
_symmetry.space_group_name_H-M   'P 1'
#
loop_
_entity.id
_entity.type
_entity.pdbx_description
1 polymer ?
#
loop_
_entity_poly.entity_id
_entity_poly.type
_entity_poly.pdbx_seq_one_letter_code
_entity_poly.pdbx_strand_id
1 'polypeptide(L)'
;MLGSYGQPNNQPLFGWILVAKDVSSTSSALKKPLDYTLVWNSASVKVSQDSPGYVWLPKAPDGYKALGHVVTTTPDKPSLDKIKCVRQDLTEQCEAYSWIWGTGGDSDPNSFNFYAVRPSNRGTQALGVGVGAFVAQNGGTNSSLSITCLKNTNAISKSMPNLKQIGALLQTYSPILYLHPDEEFQPSSVDWFFSNGALLYQRGKESNPVKIAPNGTNLPQDPHTDGAYWLDLPADADNKERVKKEICKVLNLMYM
;
A
#
# COMPACT_ATOMS: atom_id res chain seq x y z
N MET A 1 11.43 -19.00 -10.46
CA MET A 1 10.60 -17.82 -10.11
C MET A 1 9.23 -18.28 -9.60
N LEU A 2 8.40 -17.38 -9.08
CA LEU A 2 6.99 -17.65 -8.69
C LEU A 2 5.95 -17.02 -9.62
N GLY A 3 6.37 -16.12 -10.51
CA GLY A 3 5.52 -15.43 -11.47
C GLY A 3 6.32 -14.38 -12.24
N SER A 4 5.66 -13.71 -13.19
CA SER A 4 6.22 -12.60 -13.96
C SER A 4 5.66 -11.28 -13.45
N TYR A 5 6.48 -10.25 -13.49
CA TYR A 5 6.08 -8.88 -13.19
C TYR A 5 5.51 -8.21 -14.45
N GLY A 6 4.54 -7.32 -14.28
CA GLY A 6 3.95 -6.52 -15.35
C GLY A 6 3.57 -5.14 -14.84
N GLN A 7 3.73 -4.13 -15.69
CA GLN A 7 3.34 -2.75 -15.41
C GLN A 7 2.93 -2.02 -16.69
N PRO A 8 2.20 -0.90 -16.57
CA PRO A 8 2.03 0.04 -17.67
C PRO A 8 3.39 0.58 -18.15
N ASN A 9 3.50 0.84 -19.46
CA ASN A 9 4.71 1.36 -20.09
C ASN A 9 4.80 2.89 -20.11
N ASN A 10 3.76 3.58 -19.63
CA ASN A 10 3.71 5.05 -19.51
C ASN A 10 4.27 5.57 -18.18
N GLN A 11 5.01 4.74 -17.45
CA GLN A 11 5.58 5.04 -16.14
C GLN A 11 7.00 4.48 -16.03
N PRO A 12 7.89 5.09 -15.23
CA PRO A 12 9.19 4.50 -14.91
C PRO A 12 9.06 3.07 -14.37
N LEU A 13 10.09 2.24 -14.59
CA LEU A 13 10.12 0.88 -14.06
C LEU A 13 10.14 0.92 -12.52
N PHE A 14 9.09 0.41 -11.89
CA PHE A 14 8.96 0.40 -10.43
C PHE A 14 8.22 -0.85 -9.97
N GLY A 15 8.98 -1.93 -9.73
CA GLY A 15 8.41 -3.24 -9.51
C GLY A 15 9.28 -4.16 -8.67
N TRP A 16 8.66 -5.24 -8.20
CA TRP A 16 9.33 -6.31 -7.49
C TRP A 16 8.63 -7.63 -7.79
N ILE A 17 9.38 -8.71 -7.66
CA ILE A 17 8.85 -10.07 -7.73
C ILE A 17 9.56 -10.91 -6.66
N LEU A 18 8.82 -11.70 -5.90
CA LEU A 18 9.43 -12.65 -4.98
C LEU A 18 9.91 -13.90 -5.71
N VAL A 19 11.09 -14.35 -5.31
CA VAL A 19 11.63 -15.66 -5.67
C VAL A 19 11.67 -16.53 -4.43
N ALA A 20 11.35 -17.80 -4.59
CA ALA A 20 11.41 -18.76 -3.50
C ALA A 20 12.48 -19.81 -3.75
N LYS A 21 13.15 -20.20 -2.66
CA LYS A 21 14.04 -21.34 -2.57
C LYS A 21 13.49 -22.28 -1.53
N ASP A 22 13.34 -23.54 -1.89
CA ASP A 22 12.98 -24.58 -0.94
C ASP A 22 14.21 -24.93 -0.10
N VAL A 23 14.05 -24.86 1.23
CA VAL A 23 15.08 -25.23 2.22
C VAL A 23 14.66 -26.46 3.03
N SER A 24 13.50 -27.04 2.74
CA SER A 24 12.99 -28.21 3.43
C SER A 24 13.76 -29.48 3.04
N SER A 25 13.96 -30.38 3.99
CA SER A 25 14.64 -31.66 3.78
C SER A 25 13.69 -32.85 3.60
N THR A 26 12.40 -32.71 3.96
CA THR A 26 11.46 -33.84 4.11
C THR A 26 10.23 -33.76 3.20
N SER A 27 9.64 -32.58 3.00
CA SER A 27 8.48 -32.39 2.12
C SER A 27 8.62 -31.09 1.36
N SER A 28 8.90 -31.23 0.06
CA SER A 28 9.21 -30.08 -0.78
C SER A 28 8.06 -29.08 -0.82
N ALA A 29 8.36 -27.82 -0.54
CA ALA A 29 7.41 -26.71 -0.63
C ALA A 29 7.18 -26.27 -2.09
N LEU A 30 8.08 -26.62 -3.00
CA LEU A 30 8.11 -26.16 -4.38
C LEU A 30 8.22 -27.32 -5.37
N LYS A 31 7.30 -27.41 -6.34
CA LYS A 31 7.39 -28.38 -7.45
C LYS A 31 7.39 -27.70 -8.81
N LYS A 32 7.98 -28.37 -9.82
CA LYS A 32 7.81 -27.96 -11.22
C LYS A 32 6.33 -28.11 -11.60
N PRO A 33 5.78 -27.25 -12.48
CA PRO A 33 4.50 -27.54 -13.12
C PRO A 33 4.57 -28.83 -13.93
N LEU A 34 3.41 -29.43 -14.17
CA LEU A 34 3.27 -30.60 -15.04
C LEU A 34 3.29 -30.20 -16.53
N ASP A 35 2.74 -29.03 -16.84
CA ASP A 35 2.67 -28.45 -18.17
C ASP A 35 2.29 -26.96 -18.07
N TYR A 36 2.05 -26.30 -19.19
CA TYR A 36 1.51 -24.95 -19.28
C TYR A 36 0.28 -24.89 -20.19
N THR A 37 -0.67 -24.03 -19.80
CA THR A 37 -1.81 -23.62 -20.63
C THR A 37 -1.54 -22.23 -21.17
N LEU A 38 -1.60 -22.04 -22.50
CA LEU A 38 -1.56 -20.72 -23.10
C LEU A 38 -2.87 -19.98 -22.76
N VAL A 39 -2.79 -18.89 -22.01
CA VAL A 39 -3.98 -18.10 -21.64
C VAL A 39 -4.17 -16.87 -22.53
N TRP A 40 -3.09 -16.35 -23.11
CA TRP A 40 -3.15 -15.21 -24.01
C TRP A 40 -1.91 -15.12 -24.89
N ASN A 41 -2.07 -14.53 -26.07
CA ASN A 41 -0.96 -14.14 -26.93
C ASN A 41 -1.30 -12.84 -27.68
N SER A 42 -0.29 -12.04 -28.00
CA SER A 42 -0.46 -10.82 -28.80
C SER A 42 -0.27 -11.02 -30.30
N ALA A 43 0.11 -12.22 -30.75
CA ALA A 43 0.38 -12.51 -32.16
C ALA A 43 -0.88 -12.34 -33.04
N SER A 44 -2.06 -12.62 -32.48
CA SER A 44 -3.35 -12.47 -33.16
C SER A 44 -4.05 -11.13 -32.88
N VAL A 45 -3.45 -10.24 -32.08
CA VAL A 45 -4.08 -8.98 -31.64
C VAL A 45 -3.36 -7.79 -32.28
N LYS A 46 -4.13 -6.83 -32.83
CA LYS A 46 -3.60 -5.57 -33.36
C LYS A 46 -3.24 -4.62 -32.23
N VAL A 47 -2.11 -4.86 -31.57
CA VAL A 47 -1.53 -3.98 -30.54
C VAL A 47 -0.16 -3.49 -30.99
N SER A 48 0.21 -2.28 -30.57
CA SER A 48 1.58 -1.78 -30.75
C SER A 48 2.52 -2.64 -29.93
N GLN A 49 3.44 -3.36 -30.58
CA GLN A 49 4.34 -4.31 -29.95
C GLN A 49 5.65 -4.40 -30.73
N ASP A 50 6.77 -4.50 -30.02
CA ASP A 50 8.09 -4.75 -30.64
C ASP A 50 8.23 -6.23 -31.07
N SER A 51 7.63 -7.13 -30.28
CA SER A 51 7.60 -8.57 -30.54
C SER A 51 6.34 -9.20 -29.93
N PRO A 52 5.83 -10.30 -30.48
CA PRO A 52 4.74 -11.06 -29.86
C PRO A 52 5.09 -11.54 -28.45
N GLY A 53 4.14 -11.40 -27.54
CA GLY A 53 4.19 -11.94 -26.17
C GLY A 53 3.18 -13.07 -26.01
N TYR A 54 3.57 -14.10 -25.25
CA TYR A 54 2.75 -15.26 -24.94
C TYR A 54 2.71 -15.44 -23.43
N VAL A 55 1.51 -15.60 -22.88
CA VAL A 55 1.27 -15.70 -21.44
C VAL A 55 0.77 -17.09 -21.11
N TRP A 56 1.50 -17.74 -20.21
CA TRP A 56 1.32 -19.14 -19.86
C TRP A 56 0.95 -19.31 -18.39
N LEU A 57 -0.15 -20.01 -18.14
CA LEU A 57 -0.56 -20.44 -16.80
C LEU A 57 0.07 -21.82 -16.51
N PRO A 58 0.87 -21.99 -15.45
CA PRO A 58 1.42 -23.29 -15.09
C PRO A 58 0.33 -24.24 -14.59
N LYS A 59 0.32 -25.48 -15.10
CA LYS A 59 -0.52 -26.56 -14.58
C LYS A 59 0.14 -27.18 -13.36
N ALA A 60 -0.28 -26.74 -12.17
CA ALA A 60 0.29 -27.22 -10.91
C ALA A 60 0.00 -28.72 -10.68
N PRO A 61 0.95 -29.47 -10.08
CA PRO A 61 0.68 -30.82 -9.59
C PRO A 61 -0.38 -30.83 -8.46
N ASP A 62 -0.98 -32.00 -8.22
CA ASP A 62 -1.95 -32.17 -7.14
C ASP A 62 -1.35 -31.78 -5.78
N GLY A 63 -2.11 -30.97 -5.02
CA GLY A 63 -1.67 -30.39 -3.74
C GLY A 63 -0.76 -29.16 -3.87
N TYR A 64 -0.58 -28.61 -5.07
CA TYR A 64 0.20 -27.39 -5.33
C TYR A 64 -0.64 -26.37 -6.11
N LYS A 65 -0.24 -25.10 -6.05
CA LYS A 65 -0.87 -23.98 -6.76
C LYS A 65 0.17 -23.12 -7.47
N ALA A 66 -0.24 -22.50 -8.58
CA ALA A 66 0.55 -21.50 -9.28
C ALA A 66 0.31 -20.12 -8.64
N LEU A 67 1.36 -19.33 -8.52
CA LEU A 67 1.31 -18.00 -7.89
C LEU A 67 1.45 -16.85 -8.90
N GLY A 68 1.58 -17.18 -10.18
CA GLY A 68 1.72 -16.22 -11.25
C GLY A 68 1.97 -16.90 -12.60
N HIS A 69 1.98 -16.06 -13.63
CA HIS A 69 2.11 -16.49 -15.03
C HIS A 69 3.57 -16.42 -15.49
N VAL A 70 3.88 -17.14 -16.58
CA VAL A 70 5.16 -17.04 -17.30
C VAL A 70 4.92 -16.32 -18.62
N VAL A 71 5.79 -15.38 -18.97
CA VAL A 71 5.76 -14.67 -20.26
C VAL A 71 6.93 -15.11 -21.13
N THR A 72 6.66 -15.40 -22.40
CA THR A 72 7.67 -15.70 -23.44
C THR A 72 7.47 -14.81 -24.66
N THR A 73 8.51 -14.68 -25.49
CA THR A 73 8.48 -13.96 -26.78
C THR A 73 8.34 -14.89 -27.99
N THR A 74 8.28 -16.20 -27.75
CA THR A 74 8.06 -17.24 -28.77
C THR A 74 6.84 -18.09 -28.40
N PRO A 75 6.18 -18.73 -29.39
CA PRO A 75 5.01 -19.58 -29.15
C PRO A 75 5.35 -20.91 -28.47
N ASP A 76 6.64 -21.22 -28.32
CA ASP A 76 7.08 -22.45 -27.65
C ASP A 76 6.77 -22.41 -26.16
N LYS A 77 6.35 -23.56 -25.63
CA LYS A 77 6.12 -23.70 -24.19
C LYS A 77 7.43 -23.41 -23.43
N PRO A 78 7.38 -22.62 -22.34
CA PRO A 78 8.55 -22.40 -21.51
C PRO A 78 9.01 -23.70 -20.83
N SER A 79 10.29 -23.75 -20.45
CA SER A 79 10.80 -24.87 -19.65
C SER A 79 10.05 -25.02 -18.33
N LEU A 80 9.81 -26.27 -17.90
CA LEU A 80 9.22 -26.58 -16.59
C LEU A 80 10.10 -26.14 -15.41
N ASP A 81 11.36 -25.77 -15.67
CA ASP A 81 12.26 -25.22 -14.64
C ASP A 81 12.13 -23.70 -14.44
N LYS A 82 11.44 -23.00 -15.35
CA LYS A 82 11.32 -21.54 -15.31
C LYS A 82 10.60 -21.07 -14.04
N ILE A 83 9.51 -21.76 -13.67
CA ILE A 83 8.65 -21.43 -12.53
C ILE A 83 8.46 -22.65 -11.62
N LYS A 84 8.14 -22.40 -10.35
CA LYS A 84 7.72 -23.45 -9.41
C LYS A 84 6.31 -23.16 -8.89
N CYS A 85 5.53 -24.21 -8.71
CA CYS A 85 4.26 -24.19 -7.99
C CYS A 85 4.53 -24.42 -6.50
N VAL A 86 3.71 -23.81 -5.65
CA VAL A 86 3.86 -23.85 -4.18
C VAL A 86 2.84 -24.81 -3.59
N ARG A 87 3.25 -25.54 -2.55
CA ARG A 87 2.36 -26.45 -1.82
C ARG A 87 1.15 -25.71 -1.27
N GLN A 88 -0.05 -26.28 -1.41
CA GLN A 88 -1.31 -25.58 -1.21
C GLN A 88 -1.50 -25.01 0.21
N ASP A 89 -0.99 -25.67 1.25
CA ASP A 89 -1.01 -25.20 2.65
C ASP A 89 -0.18 -23.94 2.90
N LEU A 90 0.76 -23.63 2.00
CA LEU A 90 1.59 -22.42 2.02
C LEU A 90 1.02 -21.32 1.10
N THR A 91 -0.24 -21.45 0.70
CA THR A 91 -0.93 -20.48 -0.17
C THR A 91 -2.19 -19.93 0.47
N GLU A 92 -2.60 -18.75 0.02
CA GLU A 92 -3.81 -18.05 0.45
C GLU A 92 -4.55 -17.50 -0.78
N GLN A 93 -5.85 -17.24 -0.66
CA GLN A 93 -6.63 -16.64 -1.74
C GLN A 93 -6.12 -15.22 -2.07
N CYS A 94 -5.97 -14.93 -3.38
CA CYS A 94 -5.73 -13.58 -3.88
C CYS A 94 -7.02 -12.97 -4.45
N GLU A 95 -7.02 -11.64 -4.54
CA GLU A 95 -7.92 -10.85 -5.37
C GLU A 95 -7.13 -9.99 -6.36
N ALA A 96 -7.77 -9.63 -7.47
CA ALA A 96 -7.26 -8.61 -8.37
C ALA A 96 -7.60 -7.23 -7.77
N TYR A 97 -6.65 -6.30 -7.77
CA TYR A 97 -6.85 -5.00 -7.10
C TYR A 97 -6.49 -3.77 -7.91
N SER A 98 -5.58 -3.89 -8.88
CA SER A 98 -5.16 -2.78 -9.72
C SER A 98 -5.02 -3.27 -11.14
N TRP A 99 -5.73 -2.61 -12.05
CA TRP A 99 -5.68 -2.92 -13.47
C TRP A 99 -4.35 -2.46 -14.06
N ILE A 100 -3.71 -3.34 -14.83
CA ILE A 100 -2.43 -3.06 -15.49
C ILE A 100 -2.67 -2.79 -16.97
N TRP A 101 -3.41 -3.69 -17.63
CA TRP A 101 -3.63 -3.63 -19.08
C TRP A 101 -4.80 -4.53 -19.50
N GLY A 102 -5.43 -4.21 -20.63
CA GLY A 102 -6.50 -4.99 -21.24
C GLY A 102 -6.67 -4.62 -22.71
N THR A 103 -7.28 -5.52 -23.47
CA THR A 103 -7.42 -5.35 -24.95
C THR A 103 -8.29 -4.15 -25.34
N GLY A 104 -9.23 -3.74 -24.49
CA GLY A 104 -10.19 -2.65 -24.76
C GLY A 104 -9.70 -1.25 -24.38
N GLY A 105 -8.45 -1.09 -23.94
CA GLY A 105 -7.93 0.20 -23.45
C GLY A 105 -8.32 0.54 -22.01
N ASP A 106 -9.39 -0.08 -21.50
CA ASP A 106 -9.88 0.04 -20.13
C ASP A 106 -10.18 -1.34 -19.51
N SER A 107 -10.48 -1.34 -18.21
CA SER A 107 -10.91 -2.52 -17.46
C SER A 107 -12.35 -2.92 -17.83
N ASP A 108 -12.52 -3.89 -18.73
CA ASP A 108 -13.83 -4.49 -19.05
C ASP A 108 -13.95 -5.90 -18.43
N PRO A 109 -14.89 -6.15 -17.49
CA PRO A 109 -15.06 -7.44 -16.83
C PRO A 109 -15.46 -8.58 -17.79
N ASN A 110 -15.92 -8.28 -19.00
CA ASN A 110 -16.27 -9.29 -20.01
C ASN A 110 -15.11 -9.58 -20.98
N SER A 111 -13.96 -8.94 -20.79
CA SER A 111 -12.79 -9.05 -21.65
C SER A 111 -11.58 -9.67 -20.93
N PHE A 112 -10.50 -9.89 -21.69
CA PHE A 112 -9.22 -10.35 -21.17
C PHE A 112 -8.42 -9.19 -20.58
N ASN A 113 -8.05 -9.33 -19.30
CA ASN A 113 -7.37 -8.29 -18.53
C ASN A 113 -6.15 -8.83 -17.78
N PHE A 114 -5.25 -7.91 -17.47
CA PHE A 114 -4.09 -8.08 -16.62
C PHE A 114 -4.28 -7.23 -15.37
N TYR A 115 -4.19 -7.84 -14.20
CA TYR A 115 -4.29 -7.16 -12.92
C TYR A 115 -3.09 -7.48 -12.04
N ALA A 116 -2.67 -6.50 -11.25
CA ALA A 116 -1.86 -6.78 -10.07
C ALA A 116 -2.73 -7.50 -9.03
N VAL A 117 -2.13 -8.48 -8.34
CA VAL A 117 -2.82 -9.27 -7.32
C VAL A 117 -2.34 -8.93 -5.92
N ARG A 118 -3.26 -9.07 -4.97
CA ARG A 118 -2.96 -8.96 -3.53
C ARG A 118 -3.75 -10.01 -2.75
N PRO A 119 -3.36 -10.33 -1.51
CA PRO A 119 -4.14 -11.23 -0.66
C PRO A 119 -5.57 -10.70 -0.42
N SER A 120 -6.56 -11.60 -0.47
CA SER A 120 -7.95 -11.26 -0.18
C SER A 120 -8.18 -10.93 1.29
N ASN A 121 -7.62 -11.74 2.20
CA ASN A 121 -7.63 -11.45 3.63
C ASN A 121 -6.50 -10.47 3.98
N ARG A 122 -6.85 -9.34 4.60
CA ARG A 122 -5.93 -8.25 4.94
C ARG A 122 -6.16 -7.78 6.36
N GLY A 123 -5.10 -7.32 7.01
CA GLY A 123 -5.11 -6.84 8.37
C GLY A 123 -3.78 -7.09 9.06
N THR A 124 -3.60 -6.58 10.27
CA THR A 124 -2.36 -6.73 11.04
C THR A 124 -2.05 -8.18 11.41
N GLN A 125 -3.07 -9.05 11.41
CA GLN A 125 -2.95 -10.49 11.69
C GLN A 125 -3.09 -11.36 10.43
N ALA A 126 -3.31 -10.76 9.25
CA ALA A 126 -3.44 -11.53 8.02
C ALA A 126 -2.08 -12.10 7.58
N LEU A 127 -2.09 -13.34 7.09
CA LEU A 127 -0.88 -14.10 6.76
C LEU A 127 -0.55 -14.10 5.26
N GLY A 128 -1.46 -13.57 4.43
CA GLY A 128 -1.28 -13.54 3.00
C GLY A 128 -0.14 -12.60 2.57
N VAL A 129 0.65 -13.04 1.61
CA VAL A 129 1.77 -12.28 1.03
C VAL A 129 1.64 -12.31 -0.49
N GLY A 130 1.52 -11.12 -1.09
CA GLY A 130 1.59 -10.98 -2.53
C GLY A 130 3.01 -11.27 -3.03
N VAL A 131 3.14 -11.88 -4.21
CA VAL A 131 4.47 -12.15 -4.80
C VAL A 131 4.93 -11.12 -5.81
N GLY A 132 4.14 -10.08 -6.07
CA GLY A 132 4.43 -9.05 -7.09
C GLY A 132 4.12 -9.49 -8.53
N ALA A 133 3.51 -10.66 -8.71
CA ALA A 133 3.08 -11.14 -10.02
C ALA A 133 1.78 -10.48 -10.46
N PHE A 134 1.52 -10.50 -11.77
CA PHE A 134 0.20 -10.21 -12.31
C PHE A 134 -0.63 -11.49 -12.49
N VAL A 135 -1.94 -11.33 -12.59
CA VAL A 135 -2.86 -12.35 -13.14
C VAL A 135 -3.39 -11.87 -14.48
N ALA A 136 -3.40 -12.75 -15.48
CA ALA A 136 -4.05 -12.51 -16.76
C ALA A 136 -5.16 -13.53 -17.00
N GLN A 137 -6.38 -13.04 -17.21
CA GLN A 137 -7.58 -13.86 -17.38
C GLN A 137 -8.74 -13.05 -17.97
N ASN A 138 -9.76 -13.73 -18.46
CA ASN A 138 -11.06 -13.11 -18.69
C ASN A 138 -11.72 -12.79 -17.36
N GLY A 139 -12.27 -11.59 -17.21
CA GLY A 139 -12.93 -11.18 -15.97
C GLY A 139 -12.51 -9.82 -15.45
N GLY A 140 -13.26 -9.35 -14.45
CA GLY A 140 -12.96 -8.16 -13.67
C GLY A 140 -12.29 -8.48 -12.34
N THR A 141 -12.23 -7.49 -11.45
CA THR A 141 -11.65 -7.64 -10.09
C THR A 141 -12.40 -8.62 -9.19
N ASN A 142 -13.69 -8.86 -9.48
CA ASN A 142 -14.55 -9.76 -8.69
C ASN A 142 -14.49 -11.22 -9.16
N SER A 143 -13.73 -11.51 -10.21
CA SER A 143 -13.60 -12.87 -10.75
C SER A 143 -12.68 -13.72 -9.88
N SER A 144 -12.99 -15.02 -9.77
CA SER A 144 -12.06 -15.98 -9.16
C SER A 144 -10.74 -15.99 -9.93
N LEU A 145 -9.62 -16.02 -9.20
CA LEU A 145 -8.31 -15.97 -9.83
C LEU A 145 -7.78 -17.36 -10.14
N SER A 146 -7.09 -17.46 -11.27
CA SER A 146 -6.36 -18.66 -11.70
C SER A 146 -5.07 -18.94 -10.89
N ILE A 147 -4.67 -17.99 -10.03
CA ILE A 147 -3.45 -18.04 -9.21
C ILE A 147 -3.76 -17.73 -7.74
N THR A 148 -2.84 -18.10 -6.85
CA THR A 148 -2.94 -17.84 -5.41
C THR A 148 -1.80 -16.96 -4.91
N CYS A 149 -1.90 -16.53 -3.66
CA CYS A 149 -0.91 -15.71 -2.95
C CYS A 149 -0.09 -16.63 -2.04
N LEU A 150 1.09 -16.19 -1.60
CA LEU A 150 1.81 -16.89 -0.55
C LEU A 150 1.09 -16.73 0.78
N LYS A 151 1.29 -17.69 1.68
CA LYS A 151 0.84 -17.64 3.07
C LYS A 151 2.03 -17.83 3.99
N ASN A 152 2.19 -16.90 4.93
CA ASN A 152 3.10 -17.08 6.05
C ASN A 152 2.54 -18.12 7.02
N THR A 153 3.41 -19.00 7.53
CA THR A 153 3.04 -19.98 8.55
C THR A 153 2.99 -19.38 9.95
N ASN A 154 3.69 -18.26 10.17
CA ASN A 154 3.75 -17.55 11.44
C ASN A 154 3.10 -16.17 11.30
N ALA A 155 2.36 -15.74 12.33
CA ALA A 155 1.91 -14.36 12.44
C ALA A 155 3.11 -13.41 12.39
N ILE A 156 2.97 -12.33 11.63
CA ILE A 156 4.06 -11.37 11.46
C ILE A 156 4.12 -10.44 12.67
N SER A 157 4.50 -10.99 13.82
CA SER A 157 4.60 -10.26 15.10
C SER A 157 5.68 -9.18 15.09
N LYS A 158 6.58 -9.19 14.10
CA LYS A 158 7.75 -8.29 13.97
C LYS A 158 7.77 -7.47 12.68
N SER A 159 6.63 -7.22 12.04
CA SER A 159 6.55 -6.31 10.89
C SER A 159 6.71 -4.83 11.24
N MET A 160 6.57 -4.47 12.53
CA MET A 160 6.74 -3.08 12.95
C MET A 160 8.20 -2.68 12.78
N PRO A 161 8.50 -1.61 12.02
CA PRO A 161 9.85 -1.10 11.93
C PRO A 161 10.34 -0.76 13.33
N ASN A 162 11.58 -1.14 13.66
CA ASN A 162 12.18 -0.71 14.92
C ASN A 162 12.45 0.81 14.88
N LEU A 163 12.73 1.42 16.04
CA LEU A 163 12.91 2.87 16.13
C LEU A 163 13.98 3.41 15.15
N LYS A 164 15.05 2.67 14.88
CA LYS A 164 16.06 3.07 13.89
C LYS A 164 15.51 3.08 12.46
N GLN A 165 14.71 2.07 12.12
CA GLN A 165 14.06 1.99 10.80
C GLN A 165 13.00 3.09 10.64
N ILE A 166 12.21 3.37 11.69
CA ILE A 166 11.28 4.51 11.70
C ILE A 166 12.07 5.80 11.48
N GLY A 167 13.15 6.02 12.23
CA GLY A 167 14.00 7.21 12.07
C GLY A 167 14.55 7.36 10.65
N ALA A 168 15.04 6.28 10.05
CA ALA A 168 15.54 6.29 8.67
C ALA A 168 14.42 6.59 7.64
N LEU A 169 13.24 5.99 7.82
CA LEU A 169 12.07 6.27 6.96
C LEU A 169 11.63 7.73 7.09
N LEU A 170 11.57 8.25 8.32
CA LEU A 170 11.25 9.65 8.55
C LEU A 170 12.29 10.57 7.89
N GLN A 171 13.59 10.31 8.06
CA GLN A 171 14.62 11.13 7.44
C GLN A 171 14.57 11.11 5.90
N THR A 172 14.20 9.98 5.31
CA THR A 172 14.19 9.80 3.85
C THR A 172 12.91 10.32 3.20
N TYR A 173 11.76 10.15 3.87
CA TYR A 173 10.44 10.35 3.26
C TYR A 173 9.54 11.33 4.00
N SER A 174 9.95 11.88 5.15
CA SER A 174 9.12 12.89 5.82
C SER A 174 9.04 14.13 4.94
N PRO A 175 7.84 14.74 4.83
CA PRO A 175 7.73 16.04 4.20
C PRO A 175 8.58 17.05 4.97
N ILE A 176 9.35 17.86 4.23
CA ILE A 176 10.08 18.98 4.79
C ILE A 176 9.13 20.18 4.76
N LEU A 177 8.79 20.71 5.93
CA LEU A 177 8.00 21.93 6.04
C LEU A 177 8.94 23.14 6.03
N TYR A 178 8.86 23.94 4.96
CA TYR A 178 9.52 25.23 4.91
C TYR A 178 8.53 26.30 5.38
N LEU A 179 8.79 26.86 6.55
CA LEU A 179 8.05 28.01 7.04
C LEU A 179 8.65 29.28 6.45
N HIS A 180 7.81 30.30 6.26
CA HIS A 180 8.28 31.61 5.85
C HIS A 180 9.26 32.16 6.92
N PRO A 181 10.30 32.93 6.55
CA PRO A 181 11.21 33.53 7.54
C PRO A 181 10.51 34.40 8.58
N ASP A 182 9.41 35.04 8.18
CA ASP A 182 8.56 35.86 9.05
C ASP A 182 7.39 35.07 9.66
N GLU A 183 7.45 33.73 9.68
CA GLU A 183 6.42 32.91 10.31
C GLU A 183 6.40 33.13 11.82
N GLU A 184 5.34 33.79 12.28
CA GLU A 184 5.13 34.11 13.69
C GLU A 184 4.62 32.89 14.47
N PHE A 185 4.00 31.92 13.80
CA PHE A 185 3.39 30.75 14.43
C PHE A 185 4.06 29.45 13.96
N GLN A 186 4.82 28.85 14.85
CA GLN A 186 5.39 27.54 14.60
C GLN A 186 4.30 26.44 14.69
N PRO A 187 4.54 25.21 14.17
CA PRO A 187 3.59 24.10 14.29
C PRO A 187 3.56 23.47 15.69
N SER A 188 2.39 23.32 16.32
CA SER A 188 2.21 22.63 17.61
C SER A 188 1.29 21.43 17.50
N SER A 189 1.40 20.51 18.45
CA SER A 189 0.30 19.59 18.71
C SER A 189 -0.91 20.34 19.31
N VAL A 190 -2.10 19.84 19.00
CA VAL A 190 -3.37 20.36 19.53
C VAL A 190 -3.39 20.28 21.07
N ASP A 191 -2.94 19.16 21.64
CA ASP A 191 -2.89 18.95 23.10
C ASP A 191 -2.00 19.98 23.81
N TRP A 192 -0.86 20.34 23.20
CA TRP A 192 0.01 21.36 23.75
C TRP A 192 -0.68 22.72 23.72
N PHE A 193 -1.31 23.08 22.60
CA PHE A 193 -2.01 24.36 22.46
C PHE A 193 -3.13 24.52 23.52
N PHE A 194 -3.94 23.47 23.71
CA PHE A 194 -5.02 23.47 24.71
C PHE A 194 -4.49 23.55 26.15
N SER A 195 -3.44 22.77 26.45
CA SER A 195 -2.80 22.79 27.77
C SER A 195 -2.17 24.14 28.12
N ASN A 196 -1.84 24.95 27.09
CA ASN A 196 -1.16 26.23 27.25
C ASN A 196 -2.09 27.45 27.21
N GLY A 197 -3.39 27.28 27.47
CA GLY A 197 -4.29 28.41 27.73
C GLY A 197 -5.07 28.91 26.53
N ALA A 198 -5.19 28.10 25.47
CA ALA A 198 -6.07 28.39 24.36
C ALA A 198 -7.51 28.68 24.81
N LEU A 199 -8.14 29.61 24.09
CA LEU A 199 -9.46 30.12 24.38
C LEU A 199 -10.44 29.77 23.25
N LEU A 200 -11.66 29.37 23.62
CA LEU A 200 -12.79 29.16 22.73
C LEU A 200 -13.70 30.39 22.78
N TYR A 201 -13.90 30.99 21.62
CA TYR A 201 -14.79 32.13 21.42
C TYR A 201 -16.10 31.65 20.80
N GLN A 202 -17.18 32.37 21.13
CA GLN A 202 -18.51 32.16 20.56
C GLN A 202 -19.03 33.48 20.00
N ARG A 203 -19.59 33.42 18.79
CA ARG A 203 -20.22 34.57 18.14
C ARG A 203 -21.34 35.15 19.01
N GLY A 204 -21.30 36.46 19.26
CA GLY A 204 -22.23 37.18 20.14
C GLY A 204 -21.91 37.10 21.63
N LYS A 205 -20.81 36.43 22.02
CA LYS A 205 -20.29 36.38 23.39
C LYS A 205 -18.76 36.58 23.42
N GLU A 206 -18.24 37.39 22.51
CA GLU A 206 -16.79 37.58 22.32
C GLU A 206 -16.09 38.15 23.56
N SER A 207 -16.81 38.89 24.39
CA SER A 207 -16.28 39.48 25.63
C SER A 207 -16.01 38.48 26.75
N ASN A 208 -16.45 37.22 26.62
CA ASN A 208 -16.28 36.19 27.66
C ASN A 208 -15.87 34.83 27.07
N PRO A 209 -14.64 34.71 26.54
CA PRO A 209 -14.15 33.45 26.00
C PRO A 209 -13.91 32.41 27.11
N VAL A 210 -14.00 31.13 26.75
CA VAL A 210 -13.85 30.02 27.69
C VAL A 210 -12.53 29.29 27.43
N LYS A 211 -11.77 29.00 28.48
CA LYS A 211 -10.55 28.20 28.36
C LYS A 211 -10.85 26.79 27.88
N ILE A 212 -10.08 26.30 26.90
CA ILE A 212 -10.22 24.95 26.38
C ILE A 212 -9.65 23.95 27.39
N ALA A 213 -10.36 22.85 27.63
CA ALA A 213 -9.85 21.75 28.43
C ALA A 213 -8.65 21.10 27.72
N PRO A 214 -7.61 20.61 28.43
CA PRO A 214 -6.44 19.99 27.80
C PRO A 214 -6.76 18.86 26.82
N ASN A 215 -7.89 18.17 27.02
CA ASN A 215 -8.38 17.09 26.16
C ASN A 215 -9.51 17.51 25.20
N GLY A 216 -9.79 18.82 25.08
CA GLY A 216 -10.79 19.37 24.16
C GLY A 216 -12.24 19.02 24.46
N THR A 217 -12.56 18.49 25.65
CA THR A 217 -13.92 18.00 25.98
C THR A 217 -15.00 19.07 25.94
N ASN A 218 -14.65 20.35 26.05
CA ASN A 218 -15.57 21.48 26.00
C ASN A 218 -15.68 22.14 24.61
N LEU A 219 -15.14 21.50 23.57
CA LEU A 219 -15.31 21.96 22.19
C LEU A 219 -16.71 21.61 21.66
N PRO A 220 -17.27 22.42 20.74
CA PRO A 220 -18.53 22.11 20.08
C PRO A 220 -18.49 20.75 19.39
N GLN A 221 -19.50 19.92 19.64
CA GLN A 221 -19.63 18.58 19.02
C GLN A 221 -20.62 18.56 17.85
N ASP A 222 -21.35 19.66 17.64
CA ASP A 222 -22.35 19.80 16.58
C ASP A 222 -21.68 20.25 15.27
N PRO A 223 -21.70 19.42 14.21
CA PRO A 223 -21.07 19.73 12.93
C PRO A 223 -21.79 20.82 12.14
N HIS A 224 -22.96 21.31 12.57
CA HIS A 224 -23.72 22.35 11.87
C HIS A 224 -23.48 23.76 12.45
N THR A 225 -22.37 23.96 13.17
CA THR A 225 -22.06 25.22 13.87
C THR A 225 -20.99 26.07 13.18
N ASP A 226 -20.84 25.92 11.87
CA ASP A 226 -19.81 26.61 11.08
C ASP A 226 -19.82 28.14 11.29
N GLY A 227 -18.67 28.67 11.68
CA GLY A 227 -18.47 30.09 11.97
C GLY A 227 -19.06 30.60 13.29
N ALA A 228 -19.72 29.75 14.08
CA ALA A 228 -20.24 30.12 15.40
C ALA A 228 -19.17 30.16 16.49
N TYR A 229 -18.06 29.42 16.31
CA TYR A 229 -16.96 29.31 17.25
C TYR A 229 -15.60 29.44 16.57
N TRP A 230 -14.61 29.95 17.29
CA TRP A 230 -13.21 29.94 16.87
C TRP A 230 -12.29 29.84 18.08
N LEU A 231 -11.03 29.47 17.84
CA LEU A 231 -10.00 29.40 18.86
C LEU A 231 -9.08 30.62 18.75
N ASP A 232 -8.58 31.09 19.87
CA ASP A 232 -7.53 32.12 19.92
C ASP A 232 -6.52 31.83 21.03
N LEU A 233 -5.42 32.58 20.99
CA LEU A 233 -4.37 32.60 21.98
C LEU A 233 -4.88 33.01 23.37
N PRO A 234 -4.11 32.73 24.43
CA PRO A 234 -4.39 33.28 25.76
C PRO A 234 -4.59 34.80 25.73
N ALA A 235 -5.50 35.30 26.56
CA ALA A 235 -5.80 36.73 26.64
C ALA A 235 -4.65 37.54 27.25
N ASP A 236 -3.82 36.91 28.10
CA ASP A 236 -2.70 37.58 28.75
C ASP A 236 -1.49 37.72 27.81
N ALA A 237 -0.90 38.91 27.78
CA ALA A 237 0.13 39.24 26.80
C ALA A 237 1.40 38.37 26.93
N ASP A 238 1.78 38.02 28.16
CA ASP A 238 2.98 37.23 28.44
C ASP A 238 2.83 35.77 27.97
N ASN A 239 1.70 35.10 28.28
CA ASN A 239 1.44 33.76 27.75
C ASN A 239 1.11 33.80 26.27
N LYS A 240 0.49 34.86 25.75
CA LYS A 240 0.27 35.01 24.31
C LYS A 240 1.60 34.98 23.56
N GLU A 241 2.58 35.76 24.01
CA GLU A 241 3.93 35.78 23.42
C GLU A 241 4.68 34.47 23.64
N ARG A 242 4.55 33.84 24.82
CA ARG A 242 5.14 32.53 25.10
C ARG A 242 4.56 31.45 24.18
N VAL A 243 3.24 31.41 24.03
CA VAL A 243 2.54 30.43 23.19
C VAL A 243 2.90 30.62 21.73
N LYS A 244 3.04 31.86 21.23
CA LYS A 244 3.55 32.10 19.87
C LYS A 244 4.96 31.52 19.65
N LYS A 245 5.87 31.68 20.62
CA LYS A 245 7.30 31.39 20.47
C LYS A 245 7.74 29.98 20.85
N GLU A 246 7.04 29.32 21.77
CA GLU A 246 7.44 27.99 22.30
C GLU A 246 6.89 26.82 21.49
N ILE A 247 6.07 27.11 20.49
CA ILE A 247 5.60 26.09 19.59
C ILE A 247 6.79 25.57 18.76
N CYS A 248 7.02 24.26 18.81
CA CYS A 248 8.05 23.52 18.07
C CYS A 248 9.54 23.81 18.34
N LYS A 249 9.98 23.84 19.61
CA LYS A 249 11.39 23.49 19.90
C LYS A 249 11.71 21.99 19.75
N VAL A 250 10.70 21.13 19.62
CA VAL A 250 10.88 19.66 19.63
C VAL A 250 11.41 19.12 18.29
N LEU A 251 11.24 19.83 17.16
CA LEU A 251 11.81 19.42 15.87
C LEU A 251 13.30 19.77 15.71
N ASN A 252 13.81 20.77 16.44
CA ASN A 252 15.22 21.17 16.38
C ASN A 252 16.18 20.24 17.15
N LEU A 253 15.66 19.30 17.97
CA LEU A 253 16.48 18.30 18.65
C LEU A 253 16.82 17.08 17.78
N MET A 254 16.33 17.01 16.53
CA MET A 254 16.75 15.99 15.56
C MET A 254 17.84 16.47 14.59
N TYR A 255 18.34 17.70 14.75
CA TYR A 255 19.44 18.27 13.94
C TYR A 255 20.67 18.68 14.77
N MET A 256 20.95 17.97 15.87
CA MET A 256 22.28 17.96 16.50
C MET A 256 22.76 16.55 16.78
#